data_AF-A0AAQ3TXU4-F1
#
_entry.id   AF-A0AAQ3TXU4-F1
#
_cell.length_a   1.000
_cell.length_b   1.000
_cell.length_c   1.000
_cell.angle_alpha   90.00
_cell.angle_beta   90.00
_cell.angle_gamma   90.00
#
_symmetry.space_group_name_H-M   'P 1'
#
loop_
_entity.id
_entity.type
_entity.pdbx_description
1 polymer ?
#
loop_
_entity_poly.entity_id
_entity_poly.type
_entity_poly.pdbx_seq_one_letter_code
_entity_poly.pdbx_strand_id
1 'polypeptide(L)'
;VCIARRDNGSKVDIPVTNLFEEVKALLDGIQENLDACIEVIKTWDDFTAALNNKRLIMAPWCDEEEVEKDVKARTKGDLGAAKTLCTPFDQPELPEGTLCFASGKPAKKWSFWGRSY
;
A
#
# COMPACT_ATOMS: atom_id res chain seq x y z
N VAL A 1 -26.27 13.87 16.88
CA VAL A 1 -26.59 12.69 16.04
C VAL A 1 -25.35 11.82 16.00
N CYS A 2 -25.46 10.53 16.28
CA CYS A 2 -24.33 9.61 16.22
C CYS A 2 -24.24 9.01 14.81
N ILE A 3 -23.08 9.13 14.17
CA ILE A 3 -22.80 8.58 12.84
C ILE A 3 -21.79 7.44 13.00
N ALA A 4 -22.08 6.29 12.38
CA ALA A 4 -21.19 5.14 12.36
C ALA A 4 -20.58 4.97 10.96
N ARG A 5 -19.25 4.90 10.90
CA ARG A 5 -18.48 4.69 9.67
C ARG A 5 -18.49 3.21 9.27
N ARG A 6 -18.84 2.91 8.01
CA ARG A 6 -18.92 1.52 7.52
C ARG A 6 -17.55 0.91 7.21
N ASP A 7 -16.61 1.73 6.76
CA ASP A 7 -15.26 1.30 6.37
C ASP A 7 -14.46 0.76 7.55
N ASN A 8 -14.56 1.39 8.73
CA ASN A 8 -13.76 1.05 9.91
C ASN A 8 -14.54 0.80 11.20
N GLY A 9 -15.87 0.99 11.21
CA GLY A 9 -16.73 0.77 12.39
C GLY A 9 -16.66 1.87 13.47
N SER A 10 -15.92 2.96 13.24
CA SER A 10 -15.82 4.07 14.20
C SER A 10 -17.13 4.87 14.31
N LYS A 11 -17.35 5.53 15.46
CA LYS A 11 -18.54 6.33 15.74
C LYS A 11 -18.15 7.76 16.08
N VAL A 12 -18.88 8.73 15.55
CA VAL A 12 -18.67 10.16 15.77
C VAL A 12 -20.00 10.82 16.12
N ASP A 13 -20.01 11.62 17.18
CA ASP A 13 -21.18 12.40 17.59
C ASP A 13 -21.11 13.81 17.02
N ILE A 14 -22.05 14.16 16.14
CA ILE A 14 -22.09 15.43 15.43
C ILE A 14 -23.35 16.23 15.82
N PRO A 15 -23.23 17.52 16.17
CA PRO A 15 -24.37 18.40 16.40
C PRO A 15 -25.16 18.66 15.12
N VAL A 16 -26.49 18.76 15.22
CA VAL A 16 -27.41 18.87 14.06
C VAL A 16 -27.12 20.12 13.22
N THR A 17 -26.61 21.19 13.83
CA THR A 17 -26.29 22.46 13.17
C THR A 17 -25.23 22.34 12.08
N ASN A 18 -24.28 21.40 12.22
CA ASN A 18 -23.15 21.21 11.29
C ASN A 18 -23.21 19.86 10.57
N LEU A 19 -24.36 19.17 10.63
CA LEU A 19 -24.50 17.80 10.14
C LEU A 19 -24.16 17.65 8.65
N PHE A 20 -24.56 18.61 7.81
CA PHE A 20 -24.36 18.51 6.37
C PHE A 20 -22.88 18.58 5.97
N GLU A 21 -22.12 19.53 6.53
CA GLU A 21 -20.70 19.71 6.22
C GLU A 21 -19.86 18.53 6.74
N GLU A 22 -20.12 18.11 7.99
CA GLU A 22 -19.42 16.98 8.62
C GLU A 22 -19.70 15.65 7.91
N VAL A 23 -20.94 15.41 7.46
CA VAL A 23 -21.27 14.20 6.68
C VAL A 23 -20.55 14.19 5.34
N LYS A 24 -20.47 15.35 4.66
CA LYS A 24 -19.76 15.44 3.38
C LYS A 24 -18.26 15.16 3.56
N ALA A 25 -17.63 15.79 4.54
CA ALA A 25 -16.23 15.55 4.88
C ALA A 25 -15.98 14.08 5.30
N LEU A 26 -16.91 13.46 6.03
CA LEU A 26 -16.83 12.04 6.38
C LEU A 26 -16.91 11.13 5.15
N LEU A 27 -17.79 11.42 4.20
CA LEU A 27 -17.90 10.64 2.96
C LEU A 27 -16.64 10.76 2.10
N ASP A 28 -16.11 11.97 1.96
CA ASP A 28 -14.84 12.20 1.26
C ASP A 28 -13.70 11.43 1.94
N GLY A 29 -13.61 11.49 3.28
CA GLY A 29 -12.62 10.73 4.04
C GLY A 29 -12.85 9.21 4.10
N ILE A 30 -14.04 8.72 3.77
CA ILE A 30 -14.29 7.28 3.55
C ILE A 30 -13.78 6.88 2.17
N GLN A 31 -14.07 7.69 1.15
CA GLN A 31 -13.60 7.45 -0.22
C GLN A 31 -12.07 7.48 -0.27
N GLU A 32 -11.44 8.47 0.35
CA GLU A 32 -9.98 8.55 0.48
C GLU A 32 -9.40 7.33 1.21
N ASN A 33 -10.03 6.85 2.29
CA ASN A 33 -9.56 5.66 3.00
C ASN A 33 -9.67 4.38 2.17
N LEU A 34 -10.66 4.30 1.28
CA LEU A 34 -10.82 3.18 0.36
C LEU A 34 -9.80 3.24 -0.78
N ASP A 35 -9.52 4.45 -1.27
CA ASP A 35 -8.59 4.68 -2.38
C ASP A 35 -7.11 4.67 -1.92
N ALA A 36 -6.82 5.03 -0.67
CA ALA A 36 -5.48 5.14 -0.08
C ALA A 36 -4.89 3.79 0.37
N CYS A 37 -5.03 2.75 -0.44
CA CYS A 37 -4.47 1.43 -0.15
C CYS A 37 -3.00 1.27 -0.58
N ILE A 38 -2.37 2.31 -1.14
CA ILE A 38 -0.99 2.25 -1.64
C ILE A 38 -0.02 2.79 -0.60
N GLU A 39 0.93 1.96 -0.18
CA GLU A 39 2.01 2.35 0.73
C GLU A 39 3.36 2.31 0.00
N VAL A 40 4.07 3.44 0.00
CA VAL A 40 5.39 3.55 -0.63
C VAL A 40 6.45 3.19 0.39
N ILE A 41 7.20 2.12 0.13
CA ILE A 41 8.23 1.60 1.03
C ILE A 41 9.58 1.56 0.34
N LYS A 42 10.65 1.51 1.15
CA LYS A 42 12.02 1.38 0.65
C LYS A 42 12.79 0.23 1.30
N THR A 43 12.27 -0.34 2.40
CA THR A 43 12.95 -1.36 3.19
C THR A 43 12.15 -2.66 3.23
N TRP A 44 12.83 -3.77 3.48
CA TRP A 44 12.19 -5.08 3.62
C TRP A 44 11.24 -5.18 4.83
N ASP A 45 11.57 -4.51 5.92
CA ASP A 45 10.77 -4.56 7.15
C ASP A 45 9.43 -3.84 6.95
N ASP A 46 9.46 -2.66 6.34
CA ASP A 46 8.25 -1.92 5.97
C ASP A 46 7.40 -2.70 4.96
N PHE A 47 8.06 -3.37 4.01
CA PHE A 47 7.38 -4.24 3.05
C PHE A 47 6.59 -5.35 3.75
N THR A 48 7.19 -6.02 4.73
CA THR A 48 6.54 -7.10 5.46
C THR A 48 5.39 -6.59 6.32
N ALA A 49 5.56 -5.43 6.97
CA ALA A 49 4.49 -4.78 7.73
C ALA A 49 3.30 -4.39 6.85
N ALA A 50 3.55 -3.73 5.72
CA ALA A 50 2.52 -3.32 4.77
C ALA A 50 1.78 -4.52 4.16
N LEU A 51 2.50 -5.62 3.89
CA LEU A 51 1.92 -6.86 3.36
C LEU A 51 0.96 -7.51 4.35
N ASN A 52 1.30 -7.48 5.65
CA ASN A 52 0.45 -7.98 6.73
C ASN A 52 -0.79 -7.08 6.95
N ASN A 53 -0.66 -5.78 6.71
CA ASN A 53 -1.76 -4.83 6.77
C ASN A 53 -2.68 -4.86 5.53
N LYS A 54 -2.47 -5.83 4.61
CA LYS A 54 -3.27 -6.01 3.38
C LYS A 54 -3.29 -4.77 2.47
N ARG A 55 -2.19 -4.03 2.47
CA ARG A 55 -2.02 -2.85 1.60
C ARG A 55 -1.32 -3.23 0.30
N LEU A 56 -1.56 -2.44 -0.74
CA LEU A 56 -0.82 -2.46 -1.99
C LEU A 56 0.50 -1.73 -1.78
N ILE A 57 1.62 -2.34 -2.17
CA ILE A 57 2.95 -1.82 -1.81
C ILE A 57 3.64 -1.30 -3.06
N MET A 58 4.11 -0.06 -3.05
CA MET A 58 4.98 0.48 -4.10
C MET A 58 6.42 0.51 -3.59
N ALA A 59 7.32 -0.22 -4.25
CA ALA A 59 8.70 -0.38 -3.80
C ALA A 59 9.71 -0.20 -4.94
N PRO A 60 10.92 0.32 -4.65
CA PRO A 60 11.99 0.42 -5.63
C PRO A 60 12.56 -0.97 -5.91
N TRP A 61 12.54 -1.41 -7.16
CA TRP A 61 12.89 -2.77 -7.57
C TRP A 61 13.98 -2.79 -8.65
N CYS A 62 14.86 -3.79 -8.60
CA CYS A 62 15.98 -3.98 -9.52
C CYS A 62 15.60 -4.67 -10.86
N ASP A 63 14.34 -5.09 -11.01
CA ASP A 63 13.82 -5.79 -12.21
C ASP A 63 14.61 -7.05 -12.56
N GLU A 64 14.85 -7.90 -11.56
CA GLU A 64 15.54 -9.17 -11.72
C GLU A 64 14.64 -10.31 -11.25
N GLU A 65 14.49 -11.32 -12.10
CA GLU A 65 13.60 -12.47 -11.87
C GLU A 65 14.01 -13.27 -10.61
N GLU A 66 15.31 -13.43 -10.36
CA GLU A 66 15.82 -14.13 -9.18
C GLU A 66 15.44 -13.42 -7.87
N VAL A 67 15.39 -12.09 -7.89
CA VAL A 67 14.93 -11.32 -6.74
C VAL A 67 13.43 -11.49 -6.54
N GLU A 68 12.63 -11.53 -7.60
CA GLU A 68 11.20 -11.83 -7.47
C GLU A 68 10.95 -13.23 -6.88
N LYS A 69 11.73 -14.23 -7.30
CA LYS A 69 11.68 -15.58 -6.74
C LYS A 69 12.04 -15.59 -5.24
N ASP A 70 13.08 -14.85 -4.84
CA ASP A 70 13.47 -14.69 -3.44
C ASP A 70 12.35 -14.05 -2.61
N VAL A 71 11.77 -12.93 -3.09
CA VAL A 71 10.65 -12.26 -2.41
C VAL A 71 9.47 -13.22 -2.25
N LYS A 72 9.12 -13.96 -3.31
CA LYS A 72 8.04 -14.95 -3.28
C LYS A 72 8.33 -16.08 -2.29
N ALA A 73 9.56 -16.55 -2.20
CA ALA A 73 9.96 -17.59 -1.26
C ALA A 73 9.91 -17.09 0.20
N ARG A 74 10.44 -15.90 0.48
CA ARG A 74 10.49 -15.29 1.82
C ARG A 74 9.12 -14.87 2.35
N THR A 75 8.19 -14.56 1.46
CA THR A 75 6.83 -14.10 1.82
C THR A 75 5.79 -15.22 1.74
N LYS A 76 6.21 -16.45 1.41
CA LYS A 76 5.32 -17.62 1.33
C LYS A 76 4.78 -17.96 2.72
N GLY A 77 3.48 -17.79 2.89
CA GLY A 77 2.76 -18.20 4.11
C GLY A 77 1.32 -18.60 3.80
N ASP A 78 0.51 -18.78 4.83
CA ASP A 78 -0.88 -19.28 4.72
C ASP A 78 -1.79 -18.40 3.86
N LEU A 79 -1.48 -17.10 3.78
CA LEU A 79 -2.23 -16.11 3.00
C LEU A 79 -1.70 -15.93 1.57
N GLY A 80 -0.74 -16.77 1.14
CA GLY A 80 -0.09 -16.67 -0.17
C GLY A 80 1.22 -15.87 -0.13
N ALA A 81 1.95 -15.96 -1.24
CA ALA A 81 3.22 -15.27 -1.44
C ALA A 81 3.02 -13.92 -2.15
N ALA A 82 3.85 -12.94 -1.82
CA ALA A 82 3.88 -11.68 -2.56
C ALA A 82 4.48 -11.91 -3.95
N LYS A 83 3.96 -11.16 -4.93
CA LYS A 83 4.48 -11.12 -6.29
C LYS A 83 4.46 -9.71 -6.84
N THR A 84 5.22 -9.48 -7.91
CA THR A 84 5.12 -8.25 -8.69
C THR A 84 3.75 -8.20 -9.37
N LEU A 85 3.02 -7.10 -9.21
CA LEU A 85 1.69 -6.91 -9.80
C LEU A 85 1.81 -6.17 -11.14
N CYS A 86 2.36 -4.95 -11.08
CA CYS A 86 2.64 -4.16 -12.26
C CYS A 86 3.69 -3.09 -11.96
N THR A 87 4.34 -2.61 -13.01
CA THR A 87 5.13 -1.39 -13.00
C THR A 87 4.22 -0.26 -13.48
N PRO A 88 3.95 0.78 -12.68
CA PRO A 88 3.13 1.91 -13.14
C PRO A 88 3.80 2.60 -14.34
N PHE A 89 2.98 3.10 -15.28
CA PHE A 89 3.49 3.86 -16.42
C PHE A 89 3.98 5.26 -15.99
N ASP A 90 3.23 5.90 -15.09
CA ASP A 90 3.59 7.19 -14.52
C ASP A 90 4.31 6.94 -13.18
N GLN A 91 5.62 7.12 -13.17
CA GLN A 91 6.48 6.81 -12.03
C GLN A 91 7.10 8.08 -11.47
N PRO A 92 7.11 8.25 -10.13
CA PRO A 92 7.93 9.28 -9.52
C PRO A 92 9.41 9.05 -9.86
N GLU A 93 10.15 10.13 -10.03
CA GLU A 93 11.58 10.07 -10.34
C GLU A 93 12.30 9.25 -9.27
N LEU A 94 13.07 8.25 -9.71
CA LEU A 94 13.78 7.34 -8.83
C LEU A 94 15.16 7.95 -8.52
N PRO A 95 15.42 8.39 -7.28
CA PRO A 95 16.67 9.08 -6.96
C PRO A 95 17.89 8.20 -7.26
N GLU A 96 18.97 8.82 -7.77
CA GLU A 96 20.23 8.10 -7.99
C GLU A 96 20.73 7.46 -6.69
N GLY A 97 21.20 6.21 -6.79
CA GLY A 97 21.63 5.42 -5.64
C GLY A 97 20.51 4.77 -4.83
N THR A 98 19.24 4.88 -5.26
CA THR A 98 18.15 4.13 -4.62
C THR A 98 18.40 2.63 -4.76
N LEU A 99 18.35 1.92 -3.65
CA LEU A 99 18.56 0.48 -3.60
C LEU A 99 17.22 -0.27 -3.68
N CYS A 100 17.28 -1.47 -4.22
CA CYS A 100 16.17 -2.40 -4.25
C CYS A 100 15.82 -2.83 -2.83
N PHE A 101 14.53 -2.74 -2.49
CA PHE A 101 14.03 -3.06 -1.15
C PHE A 101 14.35 -4.51 -0.71
N ALA A 102 14.50 -5.45 -1.64
CA ALA A 102 14.70 -6.87 -1.37
C ALA A 102 16.16 -7.32 -1.46
N SER A 103 16.91 -6.85 -2.46
CA SER A 103 18.26 -7.34 -2.79
C SER A 103 19.39 -6.38 -2.43
N GLY A 104 19.10 -5.11 -2.16
CA GLY A 104 20.11 -4.07 -1.94
C GLY A 104 20.90 -3.66 -3.20
N LYS A 105 20.58 -4.21 -4.38
CA LYS A 105 21.14 -3.79 -5.67
C LYS A 105 20.56 -2.44 -6.11
N PRO A 106 21.17 -1.71 -7.06
CA PRO A 106 20.57 -0.50 -7.63
C PRO A 106 19.16 -0.77 -8.17
N ALA A 107 18.18 0.01 -7.73
CA ALA A 107 16.81 -0.07 -8.23
C ALA A 107 16.73 0.57 -9.62
N LYS A 108 15.93 -0.05 -10.49
CA LYS A 108 15.71 0.41 -11.87
C LYS A 108 14.36 1.11 -12.04
N LYS A 109 13.36 0.68 -11.29
CA LYS A 109 11.96 1.15 -11.43
C LYS A 109 11.18 1.01 -10.14
N TRP A 110 10.09 1.75 -10.03
CA TRP A 110 9.07 1.51 -9.02
C TRP A 110 8.17 0.37 -9.48
N SER A 111 7.79 -0.54 -8.58
CA SER A 111 6.84 -1.60 -8.91
C SER A 111 5.88 -1.85 -7.77
N PHE A 112 4.66 -2.21 -8.14
CA PHE A 112 3.63 -2.62 -7.20
C PHE A 112 3.80 -4.09 -6.83
N TRP A 113 3.67 -4.36 -5.54
CA TRP A 113 3.78 -5.66 -4.93
C TRP A 113 2.57 -5.92 -4.04
N GLY A 114 2.20 -7.19 -3.97
CA GLY A 114 1.13 -7.63 -3.08
C GLY A 114 0.89 -9.12 -3.19
N ARG A 115 -0.04 -9.63 -2.36
CA ARG A 115 -0.63 -10.95 -2.53
C ARG A 115 -1.70 -10.87 -3.60
N SER A 116 -1.69 -11.81 -4.54
CA SER A 116 -2.73 -11.89 -5.56
C SER A 116 -3.69 -13.05 -5.29
N TYR A 117 -4.87 -12.95 -5.90
CA TYR A 117 -5.80 -14.06 -6.12
C TYR A 117 -5.12 -15.25 -6.81
#